data_AF-A0A1F7WDS7-F1
#
_entry.id   AF-A0A1F7WDS7-F1
#
_cell.length_a   1.000
_cell.length_b   1.000
_cell.length_c   1.000
_cell.angle_alpha   90.00
_cell.angle_beta   90.00
_cell.angle_gamma   90.00
#
_symmetry.space_group_name_H-M   'P 1'
#
loop_
_entity.id
_entity.type
_entity.pdbx_description
1 polymer ?
#
loop_
_entity_poly.entity_id
_entity_poly.type
_entity_poly.pdbx_seq_one_letter_code
_entity_poly.pdbx_strand_id
1 'polypeptide(L)'
;MVTVRMGRTGKAANGGGREEMTTIISWNDGLGHRSLRPWLLLITEDERVLPFKGQDIERVAVVRGHDYQKNGKWSSTTYRIETARGVRAVSGRDGWETGRFVEGLCDAVRFGRPVDTWADVANALEISVPSAMTFLRSWRPKAAAALDEVDRKLDELDEAADEAEADRDNETVVVSFGSPTRRQCKEGFWTSPKGIQGHGGELRLLDPSRDWEKDNVTVVGMLGTVLAVSHASGHGGGYVSVTVSVVPGTETEVPAFESDRDRAARESGLPEGLFLAFDGDVERVRAFMGKVERLDVSRLDEHEMSCGRARKKAEVVRVSGDPDFFLGADPLGVCWYIEEAGTGGAVSPPAPKPEKEDAPSGSATLVDLMGKFNSHR
;
A
#
# COMPACT_ATOMS: atom_id res chain seq x y z
N MET A 1 5.31 -25.00 -5.57
CA MET A 1 6.69 -25.14 -6.09
C MET A 1 6.62 -26.14 -7.22
N VAL A 2 6.64 -25.67 -8.48
CA VAL A 2 6.63 -26.55 -9.66
C VAL A 2 8.07 -26.94 -9.94
N THR A 3 8.36 -28.23 -9.94
CA THR A 3 9.66 -28.75 -10.38
C THR A 3 9.48 -29.32 -11.78
N VAL A 4 10.02 -28.64 -12.78
CA VAL A 4 10.08 -29.14 -14.15
C VAL A 4 11.27 -30.10 -14.24
N ARG A 5 11.02 -31.40 -14.43
CA ARG A 5 12.06 -32.38 -14.76
C ARG A 5 11.97 -32.70 -16.25
N MET A 6 12.95 -32.23 -17.03
CA MET A 6 13.11 -32.67 -18.41
C MET A 6 13.76 -34.07 -18.40
N GLY A 7 12.95 -35.10 -18.57
CA GLY A 7 13.43 -36.48 -18.74
C GLY A 7 14.05 -36.64 -20.13
N ARG A 8 15.38 -36.82 -20.20
CA ARG A 8 16.07 -37.31 -21.39
C ARG A 8 16.12 -38.84 -21.31
N THR A 9 15.32 -39.53 -22.11
CA THR A 9 15.47 -40.97 -22.37
C THR A 9 15.91 -41.15 -23.81
N GLY A 10 17.10 -41.71 -24.02
CA GLY A 10 17.54 -42.19 -25.32
C GLY A 10 17.79 -43.69 -25.26
N LYS A 11 17.20 -44.47 -26.17
CA LYS A 11 17.88 -44.97 -27.40
C LYS A 11 17.01 -45.98 -28.19
N ALA A 12 16.55 -45.52 -29.36
CA ALA A 12 16.27 -46.14 -30.67
C ALA A 12 15.75 -47.59 -30.81
N ALA A 13 14.62 -47.74 -31.54
CA ALA A 13 14.56 -48.41 -32.85
C ALA A 13 13.24 -48.12 -33.61
N ASN A 14 13.35 -47.71 -34.88
CA ASN A 14 12.42 -47.79 -36.02
C ASN A 14 10.93 -47.42 -35.86
N GLY A 15 10.53 -46.34 -36.53
CA GLY A 15 9.15 -46.04 -36.92
C GLY A 15 8.91 -44.54 -36.90
N GLY A 16 8.64 -43.92 -38.05
CA GLY A 16 8.37 -42.49 -38.18
C GLY A 16 7.10 -42.07 -37.46
N GLY A 17 7.21 -41.80 -36.16
CA GLY A 17 6.30 -41.00 -35.37
C GLY A 17 7.15 -39.93 -34.72
N ARG A 18 6.94 -38.67 -35.10
CA ARG A 18 7.60 -37.52 -34.48
C ARG A 18 7.24 -37.58 -32.99
N GLU A 19 8.20 -37.92 -32.11
CA GLU A 19 7.97 -38.00 -30.67
C GLU A 19 7.28 -36.72 -30.20
N GLU A 20 6.00 -36.83 -29.84
CA GLU A 20 5.22 -35.74 -29.25
C GLU A 20 5.81 -35.51 -27.86
N MET A 21 6.67 -34.49 -27.72
CA MET A 21 7.27 -34.14 -26.44
C MET A 21 6.19 -33.55 -25.52
N THR A 22 5.56 -34.43 -24.73
CA THR A 22 4.68 -34.08 -23.62
C THR A 22 5.51 -33.61 -22.42
N THR A 23 5.01 -32.66 -21.65
CA THR A 23 5.68 -32.18 -20.43
C THR A 23 5.02 -32.78 -19.19
N ILE A 24 5.81 -33.33 -18.28
CA ILE A 24 5.31 -33.81 -16.98
C ILE A 24 5.58 -32.75 -15.93
N ILE A 25 4.51 -32.28 -15.27
CA ILE A 25 4.58 -31.34 -14.16
C ILE A 25 4.08 -32.00 -12.87
N SER A 26 4.56 -31.50 -11.74
CA SER A 26 4.03 -31.85 -10.41
C SER A 26 3.38 -30.63 -9.78
N TRP A 27 2.15 -30.80 -9.30
CA TRP A 27 1.37 -29.75 -8.65
C TRP A 27 0.66 -30.29 -7.40
N ASN A 28 0.59 -29.48 -6.34
CA ASN A 28 -0.01 -29.85 -5.07
C ASN A 28 -1.18 -28.90 -4.76
N ASP A 29 -2.35 -29.47 -4.46
CA ASP A 29 -3.59 -28.74 -4.17
C ASP A 29 -3.75 -28.35 -2.68
N GLY A 30 -2.70 -28.50 -1.89
CA GLY A 30 -2.72 -28.22 -0.46
C GLY A 30 -2.90 -26.75 -0.19
N LEU A 31 -3.71 -26.41 0.81
CA LEU A 31 -3.95 -25.03 1.23
C LEU A 31 -2.66 -24.31 1.64
N GLY A 32 -2.59 -23.02 1.33
CA GLY A 32 -1.50 -22.16 1.77
C GLY A 32 -1.76 -21.69 3.19
N HIS A 33 -0.75 -21.05 3.79
CA HIS A 33 -0.93 -20.30 5.03
C HIS A 33 -2.18 -19.39 4.93
N ARG A 34 -2.87 -19.16 6.04
CA ARG A 34 -4.16 -18.43 6.09
C ARG A 34 -5.30 -19.03 5.23
N SER A 35 -5.19 -20.30 4.81
CA SER A 35 -6.20 -20.99 3.98
C SER A 35 -6.26 -20.47 2.54
N LEU A 36 -5.16 -19.91 2.03
CA LEU A 36 -5.08 -19.44 0.65
C LEU A 36 -5.26 -20.59 -0.34
N ARG A 37 -6.17 -20.39 -1.29
CA ARG A 37 -6.57 -21.45 -2.22
C ARG A 37 -5.50 -21.60 -3.29
N PRO A 38 -4.91 -22.79 -3.47
CA PRO A 38 -4.03 -23.04 -4.60
C PRO A 38 -4.85 -23.12 -5.87
N TRP A 39 -4.19 -22.81 -6.98
CA TRP A 39 -4.72 -22.98 -8.30
C TRP A 39 -3.62 -23.41 -9.26
N LEU A 40 -4.03 -24.10 -10.32
CA LEU A 40 -3.21 -24.44 -11.47
C LEU A 40 -4.00 -24.08 -12.71
N LEU A 41 -3.42 -23.25 -13.55
CA LEU A 41 -3.96 -22.84 -14.83
C LEU A 41 -3.17 -23.54 -15.93
N LEU A 42 -3.89 -24.17 -16.84
CA LEU A 42 -3.36 -24.77 -18.05
C LEU A 42 -3.77 -23.89 -19.22
N ILE A 43 -2.79 -23.33 -19.92
CA ILE A 43 -2.98 -22.36 -21.00
C ILE A 43 -2.58 -23.04 -22.30
N THR A 44 -3.52 -23.20 -23.21
CA THR A 44 -3.30 -23.84 -24.52
C THR A 44 -2.74 -22.85 -25.54
N GLU A 45 -2.26 -23.35 -26.69
CA GLU A 45 -1.76 -22.49 -27.79
C GLU A 45 -2.85 -21.60 -28.41
N ASP A 46 -4.12 -22.01 -28.32
CA ASP A 46 -5.29 -21.20 -28.72
C ASP A 46 -5.81 -20.30 -27.59
N GLU A 47 -4.94 -19.97 -26.63
CA GLU A 47 -5.17 -19.05 -25.51
C GLU A 47 -6.31 -19.41 -24.55
N ARG A 48 -6.83 -20.65 -24.60
CA ARG A 48 -7.82 -21.10 -23.63
C ARG A 48 -7.14 -21.37 -22.29
N VAL A 49 -7.64 -20.70 -21.26
CA VAL A 49 -7.17 -20.88 -19.88
C VAL A 49 -8.13 -21.81 -19.15
N LEU A 50 -7.60 -22.94 -18.69
CA LEU A 50 -8.37 -24.00 -18.04
C LEU A 50 -7.88 -24.20 -16.60
N PRO A 51 -8.72 -23.93 -15.58
CA PRO A 51 -8.35 -24.20 -14.21
C PRO A 51 -8.39 -25.72 -13.96
N PHE A 52 -7.26 -26.28 -13.56
CA PHE A 52 -7.16 -27.70 -13.25
C PHE A 52 -7.87 -28.03 -11.93
N LYS A 53 -8.73 -29.05 -11.95
CA LYS A 53 -9.58 -29.47 -10.82
C LYS A 53 -9.25 -30.87 -10.30
N GLY A 54 -8.06 -31.41 -10.58
CA GLY A 54 -7.65 -32.74 -10.13
C GLY A 54 -8.08 -33.90 -11.03
N GLN A 55 -8.58 -33.61 -12.24
CA GLN A 55 -9.06 -34.60 -13.20
C GLN A 55 -8.50 -34.33 -14.60
N ASP A 56 -8.54 -35.35 -15.45
CA ASP A 56 -8.16 -35.24 -16.86
C ASP A 56 -8.96 -34.15 -17.58
N ILE A 57 -8.29 -33.48 -18.52
CA ILE A 57 -8.88 -32.49 -19.40
C ILE A 57 -8.58 -32.92 -20.82
N GLU A 58 -9.64 -33.29 -21.56
CA GLU A 58 -9.52 -33.81 -22.92
C GLU A 58 -8.62 -32.91 -23.78
N ARG A 59 -7.62 -33.53 -24.43
CA ARG A 59 -6.61 -32.89 -25.30
C ARG A 59 -5.68 -31.87 -24.63
N VAL A 60 -5.76 -31.68 -23.32
CA VAL A 60 -4.95 -30.66 -22.61
C VAL A 60 -4.05 -31.29 -21.55
N ALA A 61 -4.60 -32.16 -20.71
CA ALA A 61 -3.84 -32.76 -19.62
C ALA A 61 -4.41 -34.11 -19.19
N VAL A 62 -3.50 -35.03 -18.85
CA VAL A 62 -3.81 -36.35 -18.30
C VAL A 62 -3.11 -36.50 -16.95
N VAL A 63 -3.85 -36.94 -15.94
CA VAL A 63 -3.32 -37.25 -14.62
C VAL A 63 -2.69 -38.64 -14.67
N ARG A 64 -1.36 -38.70 -14.60
CA ARG A 64 -0.61 -39.97 -14.61
C ARG A 64 -0.56 -40.63 -13.24
N GLY A 65 -0.80 -39.87 -12.19
CA GLY A 65 -0.96 -40.37 -10.84
C GLY A 65 -1.15 -39.25 -9.84
N HIS A 66 -1.55 -39.62 -8.64
CA HIS A 66 -1.73 -38.70 -7.53
C HIS A 66 -1.31 -39.38 -6.23
N ASP A 67 -0.75 -38.59 -5.32
CA ASP A 67 -0.37 -39.03 -3.98
C ASP A 67 -1.15 -38.17 -2.98
N TYR A 68 -2.07 -38.79 -2.23
CA TYR A 68 -2.89 -38.10 -1.23
C TYR A 68 -2.22 -38.15 0.15
N GLN A 69 -2.14 -37.00 0.80
CA GLN A 69 -1.64 -36.83 2.16
C GLN A 69 -2.76 -36.29 3.06
N LYS A 70 -3.24 -37.15 3.97
CA LYS A 70 -4.26 -36.78 4.96
C LYS A 70 -3.64 -35.94 6.07
N ASN A 71 -4.18 -34.74 6.30
CA ASN A 71 -3.74 -33.83 7.36
C ASN A 71 -4.88 -32.89 7.82
N GLY A 72 -6.10 -33.42 7.98
CA GLY A 72 -7.28 -32.64 8.36
C GLY A 72 -7.57 -31.51 7.35
N LYS A 73 -7.71 -30.27 7.84
CA LYS A 73 -7.86 -29.06 7.00
C LYS A 73 -6.71 -28.88 5.99
N TRP A 74 -5.53 -29.38 6.33
CA TRP A 74 -4.31 -29.28 5.53
C TRP A 74 -4.06 -30.51 4.66
N SER A 75 -5.06 -31.39 4.51
CA SER A 75 -4.94 -32.51 3.58
C SER A 75 -4.68 -31.99 2.17
N SER A 76 -3.84 -32.69 1.42
CA SER A 76 -3.45 -32.28 0.08
C SER A 76 -3.20 -33.49 -0.81
N THR A 77 -3.27 -33.26 -2.10
CA THR A 77 -3.02 -34.22 -3.16
C THR A 77 -1.95 -33.64 -4.06
N THR A 78 -0.87 -34.38 -4.23
CA THR A 78 0.17 -34.07 -5.22
C THR A 78 -0.14 -34.83 -6.50
N TYR A 79 -0.44 -34.10 -7.57
CA TYR A 79 -0.71 -34.64 -8.89
C TYR A 79 0.57 -34.67 -9.74
N ARG A 80 0.74 -35.76 -10.49
CA ARG A 80 1.68 -35.88 -11.60
C ARG A 80 0.88 -35.75 -12.89
N ILE A 81 1.01 -34.62 -13.56
CA ILE A 81 0.17 -34.23 -14.69
C ILE A 81 1.05 -34.22 -15.93
N GLU A 82 0.61 -34.93 -16.97
CA GLU A 82 1.21 -34.85 -18.29
C GLU A 82 0.37 -33.88 -19.13
N THR A 83 1.00 -32.81 -19.60
CA THR A 83 0.35 -31.80 -20.43
C THR A 83 0.62 -32.06 -21.91
N ALA A 84 -0.38 -31.77 -22.74
CA ALA A 84 -0.24 -31.77 -24.18
C ALA A 84 0.83 -30.76 -24.62
N ARG A 85 1.34 -30.96 -25.84
CA ARG A 85 2.32 -30.04 -26.42
C ARG A 85 1.75 -28.63 -26.51
N GLY A 86 2.59 -27.63 -26.20
CA GLY A 86 2.21 -26.23 -26.26
C GLY A 86 1.38 -25.73 -25.07
N VAL A 87 0.93 -26.63 -24.18
CA VAL A 87 0.23 -26.25 -22.95
C VAL A 87 1.23 -25.70 -21.95
N ARG A 88 1.07 -24.43 -21.57
CA ARG A 88 1.80 -23.80 -20.47
C ARG A 88 1.06 -24.01 -19.16
N ALA A 89 1.81 -24.19 -18.08
CA ALA A 89 1.26 -24.40 -16.75
C ALA A 89 1.70 -23.28 -15.82
N VAL A 90 0.73 -22.51 -15.31
CA VAL A 90 0.96 -21.47 -14.30
C VAL A 90 0.28 -21.91 -13.01
N SER A 91 1.05 -22.01 -11.93
CA SER A 91 0.50 -22.40 -10.63
C SER A 91 0.79 -21.34 -9.59
N GLY A 92 -0.19 -21.10 -8.73
CA GLY A 92 -0.05 -20.14 -7.66
C GLY A 92 -1.06 -20.40 -6.55
N ARG A 93 -1.25 -19.36 -5.74
CA ARG A 93 -2.25 -19.30 -4.68
C ARG A 93 -2.93 -17.95 -4.79
N ASP A 94 -4.11 -17.81 -4.20
CA ASP A 94 -4.67 -16.48 -3.98
C ASP A 94 -3.69 -15.62 -3.16
N GLY A 95 -3.71 -14.30 -3.36
CA GLY A 95 -2.77 -13.34 -2.78
C GLY A 95 -2.70 -13.38 -1.26
N TRP A 96 -1.51 -13.16 -0.71
CA TRP A 96 -1.25 -13.28 0.72
C TRP A 96 -1.99 -12.24 1.57
N GLU A 97 -1.99 -11.00 1.10
CA GLU A 97 -2.55 -9.86 1.85
C GLU A 97 -4.04 -9.68 1.52
N THR A 98 -4.43 -9.71 0.25
CA THR A 98 -5.80 -9.39 -0.16
C THR A 98 -6.68 -10.62 -0.42
N GLY A 99 -6.10 -11.82 -0.51
CA GLY A 99 -6.82 -13.02 -0.92
C GLY A 99 -7.34 -12.96 -2.36
N ARG A 100 -6.91 -11.98 -3.15
CA ARG A 100 -7.35 -11.81 -4.55
C ARG A 100 -6.52 -12.69 -5.48
N PHE A 101 -7.17 -13.15 -6.55
CA PHE A 101 -6.51 -13.91 -7.60
C PHE A 101 -5.40 -13.10 -8.29
N VAL A 102 -5.63 -11.83 -8.60
CA VAL A 102 -4.69 -10.99 -9.37
C VAL A 102 -3.37 -10.74 -8.62
N GLU A 103 -3.41 -10.55 -7.30
CA GLU A 103 -2.22 -10.48 -6.45
C GLU A 103 -1.46 -11.81 -6.49
N GLY A 104 -2.17 -12.91 -6.31
CA GLY A 104 -1.60 -14.24 -6.38
C GLY A 104 -1.00 -14.60 -7.76
N LEU A 105 -1.61 -14.11 -8.84
CA LEU A 105 -1.13 -14.25 -10.20
C LEU A 105 0.17 -13.47 -10.39
N CYS A 106 0.19 -12.21 -9.94
CA CYS A 106 1.37 -11.34 -9.96
C CYS A 106 2.56 -12.03 -9.30
N ASP A 107 2.37 -12.60 -8.10
CA ASP A 107 3.40 -13.34 -7.38
C ASP A 107 3.85 -14.62 -8.12
N ALA A 108 2.89 -15.38 -8.65
CA ALA A 108 3.14 -16.66 -9.31
C ALA A 108 3.98 -16.51 -10.59
N VAL A 109 3.75 -15.44 -11.35
CA VAL A 109 4.47 -15.15 -12.60
C VAL A 109 5.61 -14.15 -12.42
N ARG A 110 5.81 -13.64 -11.19
CA ARG A 110 6.79 -12.59 -10.86
C ARG A 110 6.62 -11.35 -11.75
N PHE A 111 5.37 -10.93 -11.93
CA PHE A 111 5.06 -9.76 -12.73
C PHE A 111 5.65 -8.51 -12.05
N GLY A 112 6.40 -7.71 -12.79
CA GLY A 112 7.20 -6.61 -12.23
C GLY A 112 6.39 -5.41 -11.72
N ARG A 113 5.07 -5.44 -11.88
CA ARG A 113 4.13 -4.40 -11.47
C ARG A 113 2.81 -5.03 -10.99
N PRO A 114 1.98 -4.31 -10.24
CA PRO A 114 0.65 -4.79 -9.86
C PRO A 114 -0.20 -5.20 -11.07
N VAL A 115 -1.04 -6.22 -10.89
CA VAL A 115 -2.00 -6.68 -11.90
C VAL A 115 -3.37 -6.10 -11.55
N ASP A 116 -3.64 -4.90 -12.02
CA ASP A 116 -4.86 -4.15 -11.66
C ASP A 116 -5.78 -3.87 -12.87
N THR A 117 -5.31 -4.07 -14.11
CA THR A 117 -6.10 -3.88 -15.35
C THR A 117 -6.31 -5.18 -16.13
N TRP A 118 -7.24 -5.18 -17.09
CA TRP A 118 -7.42 -6.30 -18.02
C TRP A 118 -6.17 -6.57 -18.86
N ALA A 119 -5.48 -5.52 -19.29
CA ALA A 119 -4.22 -5.62 -20.01
C ALA A 119 -3.13 -6.28 -19.15
N ASP A 120 -3.04 -5.96 -17.86
CA ASP A 120 -2.07 -6.58 -16.96
C ASP A 120 -2.36 -8.07 -16.76
N VAL A 121 -3.63 -8.46 -16.60
CA VAL A 121 -4.00 -9.89 -16.49
C VAL A 121 -3.62 -10.64 -17.76
N ALA A 122 -3.93 -10.07 -18.91
CA ALA A 122 -3.62 -10.65 -20.22
C ALA A 122 -2.10 -10.81 -20.40
N ASN A 123 -1.32 -9.79 -20.07
CA ASN A 123 0.14 -9.81 -20.12
C ASN A 123 0.74 -10.81 -19.12
N ALA A 124 0.23 -10.85 -17.88
CA ALA A 124 0.69 -11.78 -16.84
C ALA A 124 0.42 -13.25 -17.22
N LEU A 125 -0.66 -13.53 -17.95
CA LEU A 125 -0.99 -14.86 -18.46
C LEU A 125 -0.37 -15.13 -19.85
N GLU A 126 0.18 -14.13 -20.51
CA GLU A 126 0.65 -14.16 -21.91
C GLU A 126 -0.46 -14.67 -22.87
N ILE A 127 -1.62 -14.02 -22.82
CA ILE A 127 -2.79 -14.28 -23.69
C ILE A 127 -3.40 -12.94 -24.13
N SER A 128 -4.33 -12.96 -25.08
CA SER A 128 -5.08 -11.76 -25.44
C SER A 128 -6.07 -11.32 -24.35
N VAL A 129 -6.40 -10.03 -24.34
CA VAL A 129 -7.40 -9.45 -23.43
C VAL A 129 -8.77 -10.14 -23.54
N PRO A 130 -9.34 -10.40 -24.75
CA PRO A 130 -10.61 -11.11 -24.86
C PRO A 130 -10.59 -12.52 -24.25
N SER A 131 -9.48 -13.24 -24.39
CA SER A 131 -9.26 -14.56 -23.79
C SER A 131 -9.23 -14.46 -22.26
N ALA A 132 -8.51 -13.47 -21.71
CA ALA A 132 -8.47 -13.20 -20.27
C ALA A 132 -9.86 -12.86 -19.70
N MET A 133 -10.62 -12.01 -20.38
CA MET A 133 -11.99 -11.63 -19.99
C MET A 133 -12.92 -12.84 -19.97
N THR A 134 -12.91 -13.64 -21.05
CA THR A 134 -13.74 -14.85 -21.17
C THR A 134 -13.43 -15.83 -20.04
N PHE A 135 -12.15 -16.06 -19.78
CA PHE A 135 -11.70 -16.92 -18.70
C PHE A 135 -12.15 -16.42 -17.33
N LEU A 136 -11.82 -15.18 -16.95
CA LEU A 136 -12.11 -14.68 -15.61
C LEU A 136 -13.61 -14.55 -15.34
N ARG A 137 -14.40 -14.15 -16.34
CA ARG A 137 -15.87 -14.09 -16.20
C ARG A 137 -16.45 -15.48 -15.91
N SER A 138 -15.90 -16.54 -16.51
CA SER A 138 -16.36 -17.91 -16.27
C SER A 138 -15.92 -18.49 -14.92
N TRP A 139 -14.69 -18.21 -14.49
CA TRP A 139 -14.08 -18.88 -13.33
C TRP A 139 -14.15 -18.07 -12.03
N ARG A 140 -14.03 -16.74 -12.13
CA ARG A 140 -13.95 -15.79 -11.02
C ARG A 140 -14.75 -14.52 -11.36
N PRO A 141 -16.09 -14.61 -11.51
CA PRO A 141 -16.93 -13.50 -11.99
C PRO A 141 -16.82 -12.24 -11.13
N LYS A 142 -16.61 -12.37 -9.81
CA LYS A 142 -16.37 -11.21 -8.93
C LYS A 142 -15.06 -10.48 -9.21
N ALA A 143 -13.99 -11.21 -9.56
CA ALA A 143 -12.73 -10.60 -9.94
C ALA A 143 -12.84 -9.92 -11.31
N ALA A 144 -13.56 -10.55 -12.25
CA ALA A 144 -13.86 -9.94 -13.54
C ALA A 144 -14.66 -8.63 -13.38
N ALA A 145 -15.73 -8.62 -12.57
CA ALA A 145 -16.51 -7.41 -12.32
C ALA A 145 -15.68 -6.28 -11.69
N ALA A 146 -14.70 -6.61 -10.85
CA ALA A 146 -13.79 -5.61 -10.28
C ALA A 146 -12.85 -5.00 -11.33
N LEU A 147 -12.44 -5.78 -12.34
CA LEU A 147 -11.64 -5.30 -13.47
C LEU A 147 -12.49 -4.53 -14.50
N ASP A 148 -13.73 -4.96 -14.75
CA ASP A 148 -14.69 -4.24 -15.59
C ASP A 148 -14.94 -2.82 -15.03
N GLU A 149 -14.99 -2.67 -13.70
CA GLU A 149 -15.10 -1.37 -13.04
C GLU A 149 -13.83 -0.52 -13.16
N VAL A 150 -12.65 -1.14 -13.23
CA VAL A 150 -11.39 -0.42 -13.49
C VAL A 150 -11.36 0.09 -14.92
N ASP A 151 -11.75 -0.75 -15.88
CA ASP A 151 -11.83 -0.42 -17.31
C ASP A 151 -12.74 0.80 -17.53
N ARG A 152 -13.96 0.76 -16.97
CA ARG A 152 -14.92 1.88 -17.02
C ARG A 152 -14.33 3.18 -16.48
N LYS A 153 -13.58 3.12 -15.37
CA LYS A 153 -12.94 4.30 -14.77
C LYS A 153 -11.80 4.85 -15.60
N LEU A 154 -11.10 4.00 -16.36
CA LEU A 154 -10.06 4.43 -17.29
C LEU A 154 -10.70 5.09 -18.52
N ASP A 155 -11.77 4.51 -19.07
CA ASP A 155 -12.54 5.13 -20.16
C ASP A 155 -13.06 6.52 -19.76
N GLU A 156 -13.65 6.64 -18.56
CA GLU A 156 -14.11 7.93 -18.01
C GLU A 156 -12.95 8.94 -17.82
N LEU A 157 -11.76 8.46 -17.49
CA LEU A 157 -10.58 9.31 -17.33
C LEU A 157 -10.05 9.79 -18.69
N ASP A 158 -10.05 8.92 -19.70
CA ASP A 158 -9.60 9.25 -21.04
C ASP A 158 -10.58 10.27 -21.69
N GLU A 159 -11.89 10.10 -21.52
CA GLU A 159 -12.88 11.10 -21.93
C GLU A 159 -12.64 12.46 -21.25
N ALA A 160 -12.36 12.48 -19.95
CA ALA A 160 -12.04 13.71 -19.22
C ALA A 160 -10.71 14.34 -19.66
N ALA A 161 -9.71 13.53 -20.04
CA ALA A 161 -8.43 13.98 -20.55
C ALA A 161 -8.59 14.67 -21.93
N ASP A 162 -9.41 14.09 -22.80
CA ASP A 162 -9.74 14.67 -24.11
C ASP A 162 -10.43 16.03 -23.96
N GLU A 163 -11.39 16.15 -23.02
CA GLU A 163 -12.04 17.43 -22.71
C GLU A 163 -11.08 18.49 -22.17
N ALA A 164 -10.03 18.07 -21.46
CA ALA A 164 -9.00 18.93 -20.92
C ALA A 164 -7.88 19.27 -21.94
N GLU A 165 -8.00 18.81 -23.19
CA GLU A 165 -6.98 18.92 -24.24
C GLU A 165 -5.60 18.38 -23.78
N ALA A 166 -5.63 17.37 -22.91
CA ALA A 166 -4.42 16.76 -22.36
C ALA A 166 -3.87 15.71 -23.34
N ASP A 167 -2.88 16.11 -24.13
CA ASP A 167 -2.28 15.29 -25.21
C ASP A 167 -1.34 14.16 -24.68
N ARG A 168 -1.50 13.74 -23.43
CA ARG A 168 -0.63 12.74 -22.79
C ARG A 168 -1.40 11.50 -22.37
N ASP A 169 -0.82 10.35 -22.71
CA ASP A 169 -1.28 9.05 -22.24
C ASP A 169 -1.36 9.02 -20.71
N ASN A 170 -2.36 8.28 -20.21
CA ASN A 170 -2.51 8.04 -18.79
C ASN A 170 -1.32 7.23 -18.23
N GLU A 171 -0.89 7.57 -17.01
CA GLU A 171 0.22 6.91 -16.32
C GLU A 171 -0.30 6.23 -15.05
N THR A 172 0.03 4.95 -14.88
CA THR A 172 -0.30 4.22 -13.65
C THR A 172 0.82 4.35 -12.63
N VAL A 173 0.50 4.95 -11.48
CA VAL A 173 1.43 5.20 -10.38
C VAL A 173 0.97 4.45 -9.12
N VAL A 174 1.93 3.92 -8.37
CA VAL A 174 1.66 3.24 -7.09
C VAL A 174 2.17 4.10 -5.94
N VAL A 175 1.26 4.59 -5.10
CA VAL A 175 1.59 5.37 -3.91
C VAL A 175 1.52 4.46 -2.69
N SER A 176 2.69 4.18 -2.10
CA SER A 176 2.82 3.35 -0.91
C SER A 176 3.23 4.17 0.32
N PHE A 177 2.53 4.00 1.43
CA PHE A 177 2.84 4.67 2.70
C PHE A 177 2.46 3.78 3.88
N GLY A 178 3.15 3.93 5.01
CA GLY A 178 2.88 3.12 6.19
C GLY A 178 4.00 3.13 7.22
N SER A 179 3.86 2.28 8.23
CA SER A 179 4.73 2.22 9.41
C SER A 179 5.04 3.57 10.08
N PRO A 180 4.02 4.41 10.33
CA PRO A 180 4.23 5.65 11.07
C PRO A 180 4.70 5.38 12.50
N THR A 181 5.54 6.29 13.00
CA THR A 181 5.85 6.33 14.43
C THR A 181 4.59 6.69 15.23
N ARG A 182 4.58 6.35 16.53
CA ARG A 182 3.46 6.76 17.42
C ARG A 182 3.19 8.26 17.38
N ARG A 183 4.25 9.06 17.20
CA ARG A 183 4.15 10.51 17.06
C ARG A 183 3.43 10.90 15.77
N GLN A 184 3.81 10.33 14.64
CA GLN A 184 3.16 10.58 13.34
C GLN A 184 1.69 10.12 13.34
N CYS A 185 1.37 8.95 13.94
CA CYS A 185 -0.02 8.54 14.12
C CYS A 185 -0.81 9.60 14.88
N LYS A 186 -0.21 10.12 15.96
CA LYS A 186 -0.80 11.17 16.77
C LYS A 186 -0.95 12.44 15.96
N GLU A 187 -0.03 12.80 15.09
CA GLU A 187 -0.09 14.00 14.22
C GLU A 187 -1.03 13.82 13.01
N GLY A 188 -1.81 12.74 12.93
CA GLY A 188 -2.82 12.57 11.88
C GLY A 188 -2.28 11.94 10.59
N PHE A 189 -1.19 11.17 10.66
CA PHE A 189 -0.59 10.50 9.49
C PHE A 189 -1.61 9.75 8.62
N TRP A 190 -2.58 9.07 9.23
CA TRP A 190 -3.57 8.28 8.50
C TRP A 190 -4.67 9.11 7.86
N THR A 191 -4.87 10.36 8.29
CA THR A 191 -5.88 11.27 7.74
C THR A 191 -5.27 12.33 6.83
N SER A 192 -3.96 12.54 6.89
CA SER A 192 -3.28 13.52 6.06
C SER A 192 -3.18 13.08 4.60
N PRO A 193 -3.13 14.03 3.64
CA PRO A 193 -2.93 13.72 2.24
C PRO A 193 -1.61 12.98 1.98
N LYS A 194 -1.54 12.31 0.83
CA LYS A 194 -0.35 11.59 0.39
C LYS A 194 0.01 12.03 -1.02
N GLY A 195 1.14 12.70 -1.18
CA GLY A 195 1.61 13.18 -2.48
C GLY A 195 1.79 12.03 -3.48
N ILE A 196 1.44 12.26 -4.73
CA ILE A 196 1.67 11.34 -5.83
C ILE A 196 3.08 11.62 -6.35
N GLN A 197 4.03 10.72 -6.07
CA GLN A 197 5.45 10.93 -6.39
C GLN A 197 5.64 11.18 -7.90
N GLY A 198 6.39 12.23 -8.25
CA GLY A 198 6.65 12.61 -9.64
C GLY A 198 5.57 13.50 -10.26
N HIS A 199 4.46 13.74 -9.57
CA HIS A 199 3.32 14.53 -10.05
C HIS A 199 2.94 15.62 -9.04
N GLY A 200 2.22 16.65 -9.50
CA GLY A 200 1.74 17.75 -8.65
C GLY A 200 0.49 17.44 -7.83
N GLY A 201 -0.08 16.24 -7.97
CA GLY A 201 -1.29 15.82 -7.28
C GLY A 201 -1.05 15.08 -5.96
N GLU A 202 -2.14 14.88 -5.22
CA GLU A 202 -2.14 14.11 -3.98
C GLU A 202 -3.40 13.27 -3.81
N LEU A 203 -3.28 12.24 -2.96
CA LEU A 203 -4.38 11.39 -2.54
C LEU A 203 -5.00 11.93 -1.26
N ARG A 204 -6.33 12.00 -1.22
CA ARG A 204 -7.10 12.38 -0.03
C ARG A 204 -8.19 11.37 0.27
N LEU A 205 -8.54 11.29 1.56
CA LEU A 205 -9.78 10.63 1.99
C LEU A 205 -10.98 11.54 1.68
N LEU A 206 -12.06 10.96 1.18
CA LEU A 206 -13.35 11.64 1.03
C LEU A 206 -14.02 11.82 2.40
N ASP A 207 -13.96 10.78 3.23
CA ASP A 207 -14.41 10.77 4.62
C ASP A 207 -13.23 10.37 5.54
N PRO A 208 -12.68 11.30 6.33
CA PRO A 208 -11.58 11.04 7.26
C PRO A 208 -11.90 10.03 8.37
N SER A 209 -13.18 9.74 8.63
CA SER A 209 -13.60 8.75 9.64
C SER A 209 -13.51 7.31 9.14
N ARG A 210 -13.37 7.13 7.82
CA ARG A 210 -13.23 5.85 7.15
C ARG A 210 -11.76 5.61 6.80
N ASP A 211 -11.38 4.33 6.74
CA ASP A 211 -10.03 3.94 6.35
C ASP A 211 -9.75 4.24 4.86
N TRP A 212 -8.50 4.02 4.44
CA TRP A 212 -8.08 4.08 3.05
C TRP A 212 -8.71 2.94 2.24
N GLU A 213 -9.95 3.11 1.83
CA GLU A 213 -10.70 2.16 1.00
C GLU A 213 -10.84 2.67 -0.44
N LYS A 214 -11.02 1.77 -1.41
CA LYS A 214 -11.06 2.13 -2.84
C LYS A 214 -12.13 3.19 -3.18
N ASP A 215 -13.24 3.20 -2.46
CA ASP A 215 -14.36 4.14 -2.63
C ASP A 215 -14.25 5.38 -1.72
N ASN A 216 -13.26 5.44 -0.85
CA ASN A 216 -13.04 6.54 0.08
C ASN A 216 -11.79 7.37 -0.25
N VAL A 217 -11.09 7.08 -1.35
CA VAL A 217 -9.87 7.78 -1.76
C VAL A 217 -10.10 8.48 -3.08
N THR A 218 -9.61 9.71 -3.21
CA THR A 218 -9.67 10.50 -4.44
C THR A 218 -8.33 11.15 -4.76
N VAL A 219 -8.12 11.45 -6.04
CA VAL A 219 -6.99 12.25 -6.53
C VAL A 219 -7.40 13.73 -6.51
N VAL A 220 -6.51 14.59 -6.03
CA VAL A 220 -6.71 16.04 -5.97
C VAL A 220 -5.50 16.74 -6.56
N GLY A 221 -5.72 17.84 -7.27
CA GLY A 221 -4.67 18.64 -7.91
C GLY A 221 -4.24 18.15 -9.29
N MET A 222 -4.91 17.12 -9.84
CA MET A 222 -4.76 16.67 -11.23
C MET A 222 -5.92 15.75 -11.62
N LEU A 223 -6.08 15.46 -12.91
CA LEU A 223 -6.96 14.39 -13.36
C LEU A 223 -6.36 13.03 -13.04
N GLY A 224 -7.16 12.17 -12.42
CA GLY A 224 -6.78 10.81 -12.10
C GLY A 224 -7.89 10.02 -11.41
N THR A 225 -7.74 8.71 -11.38
CA THR A 225 -8.70 7.78 -10.78
C THR A 225 -8.00 6.68 -9.99
N VAL A 226 -8.63 6.24 -8.90
CA VAL A 226 -8.12 5.15 -8.07
C VAL A 226 -8.53 3.80 -8.65
N LEU A 227 -7.53 3.01 -9.06
CA LEU A 227 -7.72 1.68 -9.63
C LEU A 227 -7.84 0.61 -8.54
N ALA A 228 -6.94 0.65 -7.56
CA ALA A 228 -6.89 -0.33 -6.47
C ALA A 228 -6.34 0.27 -5.18
N VAL A 229 -6.80 -0.28 -4.05
CA VAL A 229 -6.22 -0.04 -2.73
C VAL A 229 -5.94 -1.38 -2.09
N SER A 230 -4.75 -1.52 -1.50
CA SER A 230 -4.31 -2.72 -0.81
C SER A 230 -3.71 -2.37 0.54
N HIS A 231 -3.95 -3.25 1.50
CA HIS A 231 -3.47 -3.12 2.87
C HIS A 231 -2.57 -4.31 3.20
N ALA A 232 -1.43 -4.04 3.80
CA ALA A 232 -0.55 -5.06 4.35
C ALA A 232 -0.37 -4.82 5.85
N SER A 233 -0.48 -5.89 6.64
CA SER A 233 -0.31 -5.80 8.10
C SER A 233 1.12 -5.43 8.49
N GLY A 234 1.29 -4.60 9.53
CA GLY A 234 2.61 -4.14 9.99
C GLY A 234 2.56 -3.24 11.23
N HIS A 235 3.73 -2.77 11.68
CA HIS A 235 3.80 -1.87 12.83
C HIS A 235 3.11 -0.53 12.53
N GLY A 236 2.52 0.09 13.56
CA GLY A 236 1.93 1.44 13.44
C GLY A 236 0.63 1.54 12.64
N GLY A 237 0.00 0.42 12.27
CA GLY A 237 -1.21 0.37 11.44
C GLY A 237 -1.01 -0.35 10.10
N GLY A 238 0.23 -0.70 9.76
CA GLY A 238 0.56 -1.43 8.53
C GLY A 238 1.00 -0.53 7.38
N TYR A 239 0.80 -1.02 6.17
CA TYR A 239 1.12 -0.34 4.93
C TYR A 239 -0.10 -0.29 4.03
N VAL A 240 -0.31 0.86 3.39
CA VAL A 240 -1.34 1.07 2.38
C VAL A 240 -0.62 1.33 1.07
N SER A 241 -1.07 0.65 0.02
CA SER A 241 -0.64 0.89 -1.35
C SER A 241 -1.84 1.18 -2.22
N VAL A 242 -1.85 2.36 -2.82
CA VAL A 242 -2.90 2.86 -3.71
C VAL A 242 -2.36 2.90 -5.13
N THR A 243 -2.97 2.13 -6.03
CA THR A 243 -2.70 2.20 -7.47
C THR A 243 -3.64 3.24 -8.07
N VAL A 244 -3.10 4.27 -8.69
CA VAL A 244 -3.85 5.34 -9.38
C VAL A 244 -3.44 5.44 -10.84
N SER A 245 -4.39 5.76 -11.71
CA SER A 245 -4.10 6.24 -13.06
C SER A 245 -4.22 7.76 -13.05
N VAL A 246 -3.23 8.47 -13.56
CA VAL A 246 -3.19 9.93 -13.59
C VAL A 246 -2.90 10.41 -15.00
N VAL A 247 -3.31 11.63 -15.33
CA VAL A 247 -3.05 12.26 -16.64
C VAL A 247 -2.02 13.38 -16.44
N PRO A 248 -0.73 13.16 -16.76
CA PRO A 248 0.30 14.18 -16.58
C PRO A 248 0.00 15.42 -17.42
N GLY A 249 0.35 16.62 -16.93
CA GLY A 249 0.05 17.88 -17.62
C GLY A 249 -1.31 18.50 -17.28
N THR A 250 -2.13 17.82 -16.47
CA THR A 250 -3.41 18.32 -15.95
C THR A 250 -3.28 18.87 -14.53
N GLU A 251 -2.05 19.17 -14.08
CA GLU A 251 -1.81 19.63 -12.73
C GLU A 251 -2.47 21.00 -12.48
N THR A 252 -3.14 21.10 -11.34
CA THR A 252 -3.83 22.31 -10.88
C THR A 252 -3.36 22.66 -9.47
N GLU A 253 -3.71 23.87 -9.01
CA GLU A 253 -3.40 24.27 -7.63
C GLU A 253 -4.09 23.32 -6.64
N VAL A 254 -3.29 22.67 -5.80
CA VAL A 254 -3.81 21.79 -4.76
C VAL A 254 -4.47 22.67 -3.68
N PRO A 255 -5.79 22.55 -3.43
CA PRO A 255 -6.45 23.34 -2.40
C PRO A 255 -5.82 23.05 -1.03
N ALA A 256 -5.77 24.01 -0.11
CA ALA A 256 -5.20 23.74 1.22
C ALA A 256 -5.93 22.57 1.92
N PHE A 257 -5.18 21.69 2.56
CA PHE A 257 -5.73 20.64 3.43
C PHE A 257 -5.87 21.17 4.85
N GLU A 258 -7.08 21.08 5.42
CA GLU A 258 -7.34 21.39 6.82
C GLU A 258 -7.63 20.06 7.55
N SER A 259 -6.80 19.71 8.52
CA SER A 259 -7.05 18.50 9.32
C SER A 259 -8.21 18.72 10.28
N ASP A 260 -8.83 17.63 10.76
CA ASP A 260 -9.87 17.70 11.80
C ASP A 260 -9.38 18.44 13.05
N ARG A 261 -8.08 18.34 13.34
CA ARG A 261 -7.44 19.04 14.46
C ARG A 261 -7.25 20.51 14.19
N ASP A 262 -6.87 20.90 12.98
CA ASP A 262 -6.68 22.31 12.62
C ASP A 262 -8.03 23.02 12.66
N ARG A 263 -9.07 22.36 12.13
CA ARG A 263 -10.46 22.82 12.23
C ARG A 263 -10.89 22.95 13.68
N ALA A 264 -10.67 21.94 14.51
CA ALA A 264 -11.02 21.98 15.94
C ALA A 264 -10.25 23.06 16.72
N ALA A 265 -8.96 23.25 16.42
CA ALA A 265 -8.15 24.31 17.00
C ALA A 265 -8.72 25.69 16.64
N ARG A 266 -9.00 25.92 15.35
CA ARG A 266 -9.62 27.15 14.86
C ARG A 266 -10.97 27.42 15.52
N GLU A 267 -11.84 26.42 15.59
CA GLU A 267 -13.16 26.52 16.23
C GLU A 267 -13.07 26.77 17.75
N SER A 268 -12.03 26.25 18.41
CA SER A 268 -11.80 26.47 19.84
C SER A 268 -11.33 27.90 20.19
N GLY A 269 -10.80 28.63 19.20
CA GLY A 269 -10.19 29.95 19.37
C GLY A 269 -8.88 29.93 20.18
N LEU A 270 -8.30 28.76 20.42
CA LEU A 270 -7.04 28.60 21.16
C LEU A 270 -5.83 28.58 20.20
N PRO A 271 -4.62 28.93 20.68
CA PRO A 271 -3.41 28.78 19.88
C PRO A 271 -3.22 27.34 19.43
N GLU A 272 -3.12 27.12 18.12
CA GLU A 272 -3.06 25.79 17.49
C GLU A 272 -1.94 24.92 18.09
N GLY A 273 -0.74 25.49 18.24
CA GLY A 273 0.40 24.77 18.83
C GLY A 273 0.14 24.28 20.25
N LEU A 274 -0.63 25.02 21.06
CA LEU A 274 -1.03 24.56 22.40
C LEU A 274 -2.14 23.50 22.32
N PHE A 275 -3.15 23.73 21.48
CA PHE A 275 -4.23 22.76 21.27
C PHE A 275 -3.67 21.39 20.87
N LEU A 276 -2.67 21.36 19.98
CA LEU A 276 -1.96 20.15 19.58
C LEU A 276 -1.11 19.54 20.71
N ALA A 277 -0.38 20.37 21.47
CA ALA A 277 0.46 19.88 22.57
C ALA A 277 -0.33 19.25 23.72
N PHE A 278 -1.60 19.63 23.88
CA PHE A 278 -2.53 19.14 24.89
C PHE A 278 -3.58 18.17 24.34
N ASP A 279 -3.40 17.63 23.15
CA ASP A 279 -4.28 16.59 22.56
C ASP A 279 -5.73 17.04 22.38
N GLY A 280 -5.93 18.33 22.13
CA GLY A 280 -7.25 18.96 21.99
C GLY A 280 -7.98 19.15 23.31
N ASP A 281 -7.33 18.93 24.46
CA ASP A 281 -7.92 19.18 25.77
C ASP A 281 -7.98 20.68 26.05
N VAL A 282 -9.10 21.28 25.66
CA VAL A 282 -9.41 22.70 25.81
C VAL A 282 -9.25 23.18 27.25
N GLU A 283 -9.63 22.36 28.24
CA GLU A 283 -9.54 22.74 29.65
C GLU A 283 -8.08 22.80 30.10
N ARG A 284 -7.26 21.82 29.72
CA ARG A 284 -5.81 21.83 30.02
C ARG A 284 -5.08 22.94 29.31
N VAL A 285 -5.43 23.26 28.06
CA VAL A 285 -4.84 24.41 27.35
C VAL A 285 -5.14 25.70 28.10
N ARG A 286 -6.39 25.96 28.47
CA ARG A 286 -6.78 27.16 29.22
C ARG A 286 -6.13 27.21 30.60
N ALA A 287 -6.06 26.07 31.29
CA ALA A 287 -5.38 25.96 32.58
C ALA A 287 -3.88 26.26 32.45
N PHE A 288 -3.22 25.76 31.40
CA PHE A 288 -1.83 26.06 31.10
C PHE A 288 -1.62 27.55 30.80
N MET A 289 -2.42 28.14 29.92
CA MET A 289 -2.35 29.58 29.62
C MET A 289 -2.50 30.42 30.88
N GLY A 290 -3.43 30.07 31.78
CA GLY A 290 -3.60 30.74 33.07
C GLY A 290 -2.44 30.50 34.06
N LYS A 291 -1.66 29.43 33.92
CA LYS A 291 -0.41 29.24 34.66
C LYS A 291 0.71 30.12 34.09
N VAL A 292 0.78 30.24 32.77
CA VAL A 292 1.75 31.11 32.07
C VAL A 292 1.53 32.58 32.41
N GLU A 293 0.29 33.05 32.45
CA GLU A 293 -0.05 34.43 32.81
C GLU A 293 0.42 34.81 34.23
N ARG A 294 0.48 33.83 35.16
CA ARG A 294 0.96 34.03 36.53
C ARG A 294 2.47 33.83 36.68
N LEU A 295 3.15 33.36 35.64
CA LEU A 295 4.58 33.08 35.68
C LEU A 295 5.36 34.38 35.56
N ASP A 296 6.30 34.59 36.48
CA ASP A 296 7.24 35.70 36.37
C ASP A 296 8.36 35.35 35.37
N VAL A 297 8.09 35.62 34.09
CA VAL A 297 8.99 35.30 32.97
C VAL A 297 10.35 36.00 33.11
N SER A 298 10.41 37.16 33.80
CA SER A 298 11.67 37.89 34.03
C SER A 298 12.68 37.13 34.90
N ARG A 299 12.21 36.12 35.64
CA ARG A 299 13.04 35.28 36.51
C ARG A 299 13.51 33.99 35.86
N LEU A 300 13.07 33.72 34.63
CA LEU A 300 13.53 32.58 33.85
C LEU A 300 14.92 32.87 33.29
N ASP A 301 15.80 31.88 33.41
CA ASP A 301 17.13 31.92 32.81
C ASP A 301 17.04 31.60 31.30
N GLU A 302 17.49 32.55 30.46
CA GLU A 302 17.45 32.45 29.00
C GLU A 302 18.30 31.27 28.46
N HIS A 303 19.42 30.97 29.10
CA HIS A 303 20.27 29.84 28.72
C HIS A 303 19.57 28.51 29.02
N GLU A 304 18.93 28.38 30.18
CA GLU A 304 18.18 27.17 30.53
C GLU A 304 16.91 27.02 29.68
N MET A 305 16.26 28.13 29.31
CA MET A 305 15.12 28.14 28.40
C MET A 305 15.49 27.83 26.94
N SER A 306 16.74 28.06 26.51
CA SER A 306 17.23 27.64 25.19
C SER A 306 17.78 26.20 25.16
N CYS A 307 17.90 25.55 26.32
CA CYS A 307 18.46 24.20 26.46
C CYS A 307 17.45 23.07 26.20
N GLY A 308 17.92 21.82 26.39
CA GLY A 308 17.11 20.60 26.20
C GLY A 308 15.95 20.44 27.19
N ARG A 309 15.02 19.54 26.84
CA ARG A 309 13.73 19.30 27.55
C ARG A 309 13.80 19.31 29.08
N ALA A 310 14.77 18.60 29.66
CA ALA A 310 14.88 18.45 31.12
C ALA A 310 15.19 19.77 31.83
N ARG A 311 16.02 20.62 31.20
CA ARG A 311 16.45 21.92 31.72
C ARG A 311 15.32 22.94 31.66
N LYS A 312 14.65 23.05 30.50
CA LYS A 312 13.42 23.86 30.36
C LYS A 312 12.37 23.49 31.40
N LYS A 313 12.12 22.20 31.61
CA LYS A 313 11.16 21.73 32.62
C LYS A 313 11.58 22.16 34.02
N ALA A 314 12.82 21.88 34.41
CA ALA A 314 13.31 22.17 35.75
C ALA A 314 13.28 23.67 36.05
N GLU A 315 13.63 24.50 35.07
CA GLU A 315 13.66 25.95 35.21
C GLU A 315 12.26 26.54 35.40
N VAL A 316 11.30 26.15 34.55
CA VAL A 316 9.92 26.62 34.67
C VAL A 316 9.29 26.15 35.99
N VAL A 317 9.57 24.92 36.43
CA VAL A 317 9.11 24.41 37.73
C VAL A 317 9.75 25.18 38.89
N ARG A 318 11.04 25.53 38.80
CA ARG A 318 11.75 26.31 39.81
C ARG A 318 11.16 27.71 39.99
N VAL A 319 10.84 28.38 38.90
CA VAL A 319 10.31 29.76 38.93
C VAL A 319 8.84 29.79 39.31
N SER A 320 8.03 28.86 38.77
CA SER A 320 6.59 28.76 39.10
C SER A 320 6.32 28.21 40.49
N GLY A 321 7.21 27.35 41.02
CA GLY A 321 6.96 26.55 42.21
C GLY A 321 5.96 25.40 42.00
N ASP A 322 5.55 25.13 40.76
CA ASP A 322 4.53 24.13 40.42
C ASP A 322 5.16 22.93 39.69
N PRO A 323 5.26 21.74 40.32
CA PRO A 323 5.83 20.55 39.69
C PRO A 323 5.02 20.05 38.48
N ASP A 324 3.73 20.39 38.44
CA ASP A 324 2.79 20.01 37.38
C ASP A 324 2.46 21.18 36.46
N PHE A 325 3.37 22.16 36.34
CA PHE A 325 3.18 23.36 35.53
C PHE A 325 2.73 23.03 34.09
N PHE A 326 3.42 22.09 33.45
CA PHE A 326 3.15 21.69 32.06
C PHE A 326 1.90 20.84 31.89
N LEU A 327 1.23 20.45 32.98
CA LEU A 327 0.02 19.63 32.97
C LEU A 327 0.17 18.43 32.02
N GLY A 328 1.30 17.71 32.07
CA GLY A 328 1.58 16.55 31.22
C GLY A 328 1.95 16.80 29.75
N ALA A 329 1.96 18.05 29.27
CA ALA A 329 2.46 18.37 27.93
C ALA A 329 3.99 18.30 27.87
N ASP A 330 4.53 18.08 26.67
CA ASP A 330 5.98 18.12 26.43
C ASP A 330 6.48 19.57 26.54
N PRO A 331 7.44 19.88 27.43
CA PRO A 331 8.00 21.22 27.56
C PRO A 331 8.49 21.81 26.22
N LEU A 332 9.04 20.97 25.33
CA LEU A 332 9.49 21.43 24.01
C LEU A 332 8.33 21.88 23.11
N GLY A 333 7.12 21.37 23.33
CA GLY A 333 5.93 21.70 22.54
C GLY A 333 5.19 22.95 23.01
N VAL A 334 5.48 23.46 24.22
CA VAL A 334 4.70 24.57 24.82
C VAL A 334 5.54 25.73 25.37
N CYS A 335 6.86 25.56 25.55
CA CYS A 335 7.71 26.63 26.07
C CYS A 335 7.77 27.88 25.17
N TRP A 336 7.60 27.74 23.85
CA TRP A 336 7.53 28.89 22.93
C TRP A 336 6.44 29.89 23.33
N TYR A 337 5.30 29.39 23.83
CA TYR A 337 4.19 30.23 24.27
C TYR A 337 4.54 31.01 25.55
N ILE A 338 5.41 30.46 26.41
CA ILE A 338 5.90 31.14 27.62
C ILE A 338 6.78 32.33 27.24
N GLU A 339 7.67 32.13 26.27
CA GLU A 339 8.59 33.14 25.75
C GLU A 339 7.82 34.28 25.04
N GLU A 340 6.79 33.94 24.27
CA GLU A 340 5.92 34.92 23.61
C GLU A 340 5.03 35.71 24.58
N ALA A 341 4.41 35.03 25.55
CA ALA A 341 3.58 35.69 26.55
C ALA A 341 4.36 36.70 27.41
N GLY A 342 5.65 36.43 27.67
CA GLY A 342 6.51 37.34 28.45
C GLY A 342 7.05 38.54 27.68
N THR A 343 7.06 38.50 26.35
CA THR A 343 7.61 39.58 25.50
C THR A 343 6.54 40.55 24.97
N GLY A 344 5.25 40.26 25.21
CA GLY A 344 4.13 41.10 24.78
C GLY A 344 3.95 41.16 23.25
N GLY A 345 4.59 40.24 22.51
CA GLY A 345 4.50 40.13 21.05
C GLY A 345 3.24 39.42 20.57
N ALA A 346 2.89 39.61 19.29
CA ALA A 346 1.81 38.86 18.65
C ALA A 346 2.16 37.36 18.61
N VAL A 347 1.22 36.52 19.05
CA VAL A 347 1.39 35.07 19.15
C VAL A 347 1.61 34.49 17.76
N SER A 348 2.75 33.85 17.51
CA SER A 348 3.01 33.14 16.26
C SER A 348 3.90 31.94 16.53
N PRO A 349 3.39 30.71 16.36
CA PRO A 349 4.15 29.51 16.69
C PRO A 349 5.50 29.52 15.95
N PRO A 350 6.56 28.96 16.57
CA PRO A 350 7.85 28.86 15.90
C PRO A 350 7.65 28.11 14.59
N ALA A 351 8.14 28.70 13.50
CA ALA A 351 8.16 28.02 12.20
C ALA A 351 8.71 26.61 12.41
N PRO A 352 8.11 25.58 11.78
CA PRO A 352 8.69 24.24 11.82
C PRO A 352 10.17 24.40 11.45
N LYS A 353 11.06 23.93 12.33
CA LYS A 353 12.48 23.88 11.99
C LYS A 353 12.54 23.25 10.59
N PRO A 354 13.33 23.80 9.65
CA PRO A 354 13.51 23.14 8.37
C PRO A 354 13.81 21.69 8.71
N GLU A 355 12.93 20.80 8.25
CA GLU A 355 13.20 19.39 8.33
C GLU A 355 14.63 19.27 7.82
N LYS A 356 15.51 18.68 8.64
CA LYS A 356 16.75 18.16 8.07
C LYS A 356 16.24 17.37 6.88
N GLU A 357 16.60 17.81 5.67
CA GLU A 357 16.35 17.06 4.45
C GLU A 357 16.59 15.62 4.83
N ASP A 358 15.50 14.86 4.94
CA ASP A 358 15.60 13.46 5.28
C ASP A 358 16.48 12.93 4.17
N ALA A 359 17.71 12.55 4.54
CA ALA A 359 18.67 11.93 3.65
C ALA A 359 17.86 10.94 2.82
N PRO A 360 17.97 11.01 1.47
CA PRO A 360 17.03 10.34 0.58
C PRO A 360 16.76 8.97 1.15
N SER A 361 15.52 8.75 1.58
CA SER A 361 15.03 7.44 1.95
C SER A 361 15.17 6.63 0.68
N GLY A 362 16.36 6.06 0.50
CA GLY A 362 16.69 5.14 -0.55
C GLY A 362 15.73 4.00 -0.33
N SER A 363 14.60 4.05 -1.04
CA SER A 363 13.86 2.89 -1.41
C SER A 363 14.85 2.05 -2.22
N ALA A 364 15.61 1.22 -1.50
CA ALA A 364 16.04 -0.03 -2.07
C ALA A 364 14.74 -0.64 -2.62
N THR A 365 14.64 -0.65 -3.94
CA THR A 365 13.60 -1.40 -4.63
C THR A 365 13.58 -2.80 -4.02
N LEU A 366 12.41 -3.40 -3.89
CA LEU A 366 12.24 -4.74 -3.31
C LEU A 366 13.09 -5.82 -4.03
N VAL A 367 13.68 -5.46 -5.17
CA VAL A 367 14.70 -6.20 -5.94
C VAL A 367 16.07 -6.24 -5.24
N ASP A 368 16.48 -5.22 -4.49
CA ASP A 368 17.82 -5.12 -3.87
C ASP A 368 17.95 -5.87 -2.52
N LEU A 369 16.83 -6.13 -1.81
CA LEU A 369 16.86 -6.85 -0.54
C LEU A 369 16.85 -8.38 -0.65
N MET A 370 16.59 -8.94 -1.84
CA MET A 370 16.60 -10.40 -2.06
C MET A 370 17.94 -10.95 -2.57
N GLY A 371 18.94 -10.10 -2.84
CA GLY A 371 20.24 -10.52 -3.41
C GLY A 371 21.34 -10.92 -2.40
N LYS A 372 21.17 -10.72 -1.09
CA LYS A 372 22.28 -10.83 -0.10
C LYS A 372 22.19 -12.00 0.88
N PHE A 373 21.25 -12.94 0.73
CA PHE A 373 21.11 -14.07 1.66
C PHE A 373 21.68 -15.43 1.17
N ASN A 374 22.40 -15.48 0.04
CA ASN A 374 23.09 -16.70 -0.41
C ASN A 374 24.58 -16.45 -0.65
N SER A 375 25.31 -16.23 0.43
CA SER A 375 26.75 -16.54 0.51
C SER A 375 27.08 -16.73 1.98
N HIS A 376 26.83 -17.94 2.49
CA HIS A 376 27.56 -18.63 3.57
C HIS A 376 26.77 -19.87 3.99
N ARG A 377 26.77 -20.89 3.12
CA ARG A 377 26.99 -22.31 3.44
C ARG A 377 26.87 -23.16 2.19
#